data_AF-A0A7K4ACV2-F1
#
_entry.id   AF-A0A7K4ACV2-F1
#
_cell.length_a   1.000
_cell.length_b   1.000
_cell.length_c   1.000
_cell.angle_alpha   90.00
_cell.angle_beta   90.00
_cell.angle_gamma   90.00
#
_symmetry.space_group_name_H-M   'P 1'
#
loop_
_entity.id
_entity.type
_entity.pdbx_description
1 polymer ?
#
loop_
_entity_poly.entity_id
_entity_poly.type
_entity_poly.pdbx_seq_one_letter_code
_entity_poly.pdbx_strand_id
1 'polypeptide(L)'
;MIDLQHALEERMASMLDDSNDMVVSTELMDDWCVIHYHDSSGNLIRCEFLETERSWRNRDAVQDYNDLMDQGVEVVVIVPEAVLDTVDQHLGIFAHPDIQLSSMEEAGITVREVITG
;
A
#
# COMPACT_ATOMS: atom_id res chain seq x y z
N MET A 1 -12.45 -0.55 -12.02
CA MET A 1 -11.45 -1.38 -11.31
C MET A 1 -10.10 -0.80 -11.65
N ILE A 2 -9.25 -0.60 -10.65
CA ILE A 2 -7.99 0.12 -10.83
C ILE A 2 -6.96 -0.84 -11.42
N ASP A 3 -6.17 -0.35 -12.38
CA ASP A 3 -5.03 -1.07 -12.92
C ASP A 3 -3.87 -1.05 -11.90
N LEU A 4 -3.91 -2.01 -10.97
CA LEU A 4 -2.90 -2.12 -9.90
C LEU A 4 -1.50 -2.41 -10.44
N GLN A 5 -1.41 -3.08 -11.59
CA GLN A 5 -0.13 -3.31 -12.25
C GLN A 5 0.49 -1.98 -12.68
N HIS A 6 -0.27 -1.12 -13.36
CA HIS A 6 0.21 0.19 -13.76
C HIS A 6 0.55 1.07 -12.55
N ALA A 7 -0.29 1.05 -11.51
CA ALA A 7 -0.05 1.80 -10.29
C ALA A 7 1.25 1.39 -9.61
N LEU A 8 1.52 0.09 -9.54
CA LEU A 8 2.75 -0.47 -9.01
C LEU A 8 3.97 -0.05 -9.85
N GLU A 9 3.87 -0.11 -11.18
CA GLU A 9 4.95 0.32 -12.08
C GLU A 9 5.30 1.80 -11.91
N GLU A 10 4.32 2.69 -11.82
CA GLU A 10 4.56 4.12 -11.57
C GLU A 10 5.23 4.34 -10.21
N ARG A 11 4.75 3.65 -9.18
CA ARG A 11 5.32 3.74 -7.83
C ARG A 11 6.78 3.25 -7.81
N MET A 12 7.08 2.11 -8.41
CA MET A 12 8.45 1.61 -8.55
C MET A 12 9.34 2.56 -9.35
N ALA A 13 8.82 3.13 -10.45
CA ALA A 13 9.57 4.05 -11.29
C ALA A 13 9.96 5.32 -10.51
N SER A 14 9.07 5.82 -9.63
CA SER A 14 9.38 6.96 -8.76
C SER A 14 10.45 6.66 -7.70
N MET A 15 10.66 5.38 -7.34
CA MET A 15 11.62 4.96 -6.31
C MET A 15 13.03 4.69 -6.83
N LEU A 16 13.13 4.22 -8.08
CA LEU A 16 14.41 3.93 -8.73
C LEU A 16 15.29 5.18 -8.87
N ASP A 17 14.70 6.38 -8.78
CA ASP A 17 15.43 7.65 -8.80
C ASP A 17 16.10 7.97 -7.43
N ASP A 18 15.66 7.35 -6.33
CA ASP A 18 16.03 7.77 -4.95
C ASP A 18 16.80 6.72 -4.12
N SER A 19 16.75 5.42 -4.47
CA SER A 19 17.20 4.34 -3.57
C SER A 19 18.50 3.63 -3.98
N ASN A 20 19.58 3.81 -3.20
CA ASN A 20 20.89 3.16 -3.42
C ASN A 20 21.20 1.97 -2.46
N ASP A 21 20.31 1.55 -1.55
CA ASP A 21 20.65 0.43 -0.63
C ASP A 21 19.48 -0.49 -0.19
N MET A 22 18.22 -0.19 -0.55
CA MET A 22 17.06 -0.98 -0.11
C MET A 22 16.67 -2.05 -1.12
N VAL A 23 16.31 -3.24 -0.63
CA VAL A 23 15.80 -4.34 -1.45
C VAL A 23 14.28 -4.30 -1.44
N VAL A 24 13.68 -4.06 -2.61
CA VAL A 24 12.22 -3.98 -2.79
C VAL A 24 11.71 -5.27 -3.39
N SER A 25 10.63 -5.82 -2.81
CA SER A 25 9.90 -6.96 -3.35
C SER A 25 8.41 -6.64 -3.41
N THR A 26 7.68 -7.20 -4.37
CA THR A 26 6.26 -6.88 -4.55
C THR A 26 5.42 -8.12 -4.67
N GLU A 27 4.21 -8.03 -4.14
CA GLU A 27 3.18 -9.05 -4.26
C GLU A 27 1.92 -8.39 -4.83
N LEU A 28 1.49 -8.87 -5.99
CA LEU A 28 0.33 -8.36 -6.72
C LEU A 28 -0.77 -9.42 -6.70
N MET A 29 -1.94 -9.03 -6.20
CA MET A 29 -3.16 -9.82 -6.19
C MET A 29 -4.20 -9.17 -7.10
N ASP A 30 -5.36 -9.83 -7.26
CA ASP A 30 -6.44 -9.37 -8.16
C ASP A 30 -7.02 -8.01 -7.73
N ASP A 31 -7.07 -7.75 -6.41
CA ASP A 31 -7.78 -6.60 -5.84
C ASP A 31 -6.90 -5.73 -4.92
N TRP A 32 -5.63 -6.09 -4.70
CA TRP A 32 -4.66 -5.32 -3.90
C TRP A 32 -3.22 -5.65 -4.28
N CYS A 33 -2.27 -4.81 -3.87
CA CYS A 33 -0.84 -5.04 -4.04
C CYS A 33 -0.09 -4.60 -2.78
N VAL A 34 1.05 -5.23 -2.47
CA VAL A 34 1.95 -4.78 -1.41
C VAL A 34 3.39 -4.66 -1.91
N ILE A 35 4.06 -3.61 -1.45
CA ILE A 35 5.48 -3.35 -1.67
C ILE A 35 6.22 -3.53 -0.35
N HIS A 36 7.13 -4.49 -0.32
CA HIS A 36 7.95 -4.84 0.84
C HIS A 36 9.34 -4.23 0.71
N TYR A 37 9.76 -3.49 1.74
CA TYR A 37 11.06 -2.85 1.82
C TYR A 37 11.94 -3.56 2.83
N HIS A 38 13.07 -4.05 2.35
CA HIS A 38 14.05 -4.71 3.18
C HIS A 38 15.32 -3.88 3.28
N ASP A 39 15.86 -3.84 4.50
CA ASP A 39 17.20 -3.34 4.77
C ASP A 39 18.27 -4.23 4.09
N SER A 40 19.51 -3.76 3.98
CA SER A 40 20.64 -4.54 3.45
C SER A 40 20.90 -5.84 4.22
N SER A 41 20.39 -5.97 5.45
CA SER A 41 20.41 -7.20 6.25
C SER A 41 19.31 -8.21 5.88
N GLY A 42 18.38 -7.86 4.99
CA GLY A 42 17.22 -8.69 4.61
C GLY A 42 16.04 -8.65 5.58
N ASN A 43 16.05 -7.72 6.55
CA ASN A 43 14.92 -7.52 7.47
C ASN A 43 13.88 -6.64 6.82
N LEU A 44 12.61 -7.03 6.90
CA LEU A 44 11.48 -6.21 6.49
C LEU A 44 11.35 -5.01 7.44
N ILE A 45 11.44 -3.81 6.89
CA ILE A 45 11.41 -2.55 7.67
C ILE A 45 10.19 -1.70 7.34
N ARG A 46 9.61 -1.87 6.15
CA ARG A 46 8.41 -1.16 5.72
C ARG A 46 7.57 -1.99 4.75
N CYS A 47 6.26 -1.79 4.81
CA CYS A 47 5.30 -2.26 3.82
C CYS A 47 4.41 -1.11 3.35
N GLU A 48 4.19 -1.03 2.04
CA GLU A 48 3.18 -0.16 1.43
C GLU A 48 2.09 -1.01 0.79
N PHE A 49 0.87 -0.90 1.28
CA PHE A 49 -0.30 -1.59 0.74
C PHE A 49 -1.04 -0.68 -0.23
N LEU A 50 -1.09 -1.06 -1.50
CA LEU A 50 -1.90 -0.42 -2.51
C LEU A 50 -3.25 -1.14 -2.56
N GLU A 51 -4.25 -0.55 -1.94
CA GLU A 51 -5.60 -1.10 -1.86
C GLU A 51 -6.49 -0.48 -2.95
N THR A 52 -7.46 -1.22 -3.46
CA THR A 52 -8.53 -0.67 -4.30
C THR A 52 -9.66 -0.10 -3.43
N GLU A 53 -10.72 0.40 -4.03
CA GLU A 53 -11.91 0.88 -3.31
C GLU A 53 -12.61 -0.18 -2.44
N ARG A 54 -12.27 -1.47 -2.62
CA ARG A 54 -12.99 -2.60 -2.00
C ARG A 54 -12.10 -3.47 -1.14
N SER A 55 -10.83 -3.63 -1.49
CA SER A 55 -9.93 -4.58 -0.82
C SER A 55 -9.67 -4.24 0.65
N TRP A 56 -9.54 -2.95 0.99
CA TRP A 56 -9.37 -2.48 2.38
C TRP A 56 -10.53 -2.84 3.31
N ARG A 57 -11.72 -3.13 2.75
CA ARG A 57 -12.92 -3.50 3.52
C ARG A 57 -12.88 -4.94 3.99
N ASN A 58 -11.95 -5.75 3.49
CA ASN A 58 -11.82 -7.12 3.91
C ASN A 58 -11.26 -7.15 5.34
N ARG A 59 -11.90 -7.92 6.24
CA ARG A 59 -11.54 -7.89 7.67
C ARG A 59 -10.10 -8.35 7.94
N ASP A 60 -9.56 -9.16 7.05
CA ASP A 60 -8.18 -9.64 7.12
C ASP A 60 -7.18 -8.50 6.88
N ALA A 61 -7.47 -7.54 5.99
CA ALA A 61 -6.54 -6.47 5.61
C ALA A 61 -6.07 -5.63 6.81
N VAL A 62 -7.00 -5.17 7.66
CA VAL A 62 -6.65 -4.41 8.87
C VAL A 62 -5.85 -5.26 9.87
N GLN A 63 -6.13 -6.56 9.93
CA GLN A 63 -5.38 -7.48 10.80
C GLN A 63 -3.95 -7.65 10.30
N ASP A 64 -3.74 -7.79 8.98
CA ASP A 64 -2.42 -7.88 8.37
C ASP A 64 -1.57 -6.63 8.66
N TYR A 65 -2.17 -5.44 8.54
CA TYR A 65 -1.48 -4.18 8.86
C TYR A 65 -1.05 -4.13 10.34
N ASN A 66 -1.94 -4.52 11.23
CA ASN A 66 -1.68 -4.51 12.67
C ASN A 66 -0.60 -5.53 13.07
N ASP A 67 -0.59 -6.71 12.46
CA ASP A 67 0.41 -7.75 12.72
C ASP A 67 1.82 -7.26 12.32
N LEU A 68 1.95 -6.63 11.16
CA LEU A 68 3.20 -6.01 10.72
C LEU A 68 3.66 -4.88 11.66
N MET A 69 2.74 -4.03 12.09
CA MET A 69 3.05 -2.96 13.06
C MET A 69 3.52 -3.52 14.40
N ASP A 70 2.91 -4.59 14.90
CA ASP A 70 3.34 -5.26 16.15
C ASP A 70 4.75 -5.87 16.02
N GLN A 71 5.12 -6.30 14.82
CA GLN A 71 6.48 -6.73 14.48
C GLN A 71 7.49 -5.57 14.34
N GLY A 72 7.03 -4.32 14.46
CA GLY A 72 7.86 -3.12 14.32
C GLY A 72 8.16 -2.73 12.86
N VAL A 73 7.37 -3.24 11.91
CA VAL A 73 7.44 -2.86 10.49
C VAL A 73 6.62 -1.59 10.28
N GLU A 74 7.16 -0.60 9.57
CA GLU A 74 6.38 0.58 9.20
C GLU A 74 5.30 0.19 8.17
N VAL A 75 4.04 0.54 8.42
CA VAL A 75 2.95 0.25 7.49
C VAL A 75 2.33 1.52 6.94
N VAL A 76 2.27 1.59 5.61
CA VAL A 76 1.57 2.63 4.86
C VAL A 76 0.46 1.99 4.04
N VAL A 77 -0.76 2.48 4.20
CA VAL A 77 -1.91 2.10 3.38
C VAL A 77 -2.13 3.21 2.36
N ILE A 78 -2.09 2.85 1.08
CA ILE A 78 -2.25 3.74 -0.06
C ILE A 78 -3.56 3.37 -0.75
N VAL A 79 -4.50 4.31 -0.79
CA VAL A 79 -5.85 4.08 -1.33
C VAL A 79 -6.23 5.11 -2.37
N PRO A 80 -7.24 4.85 -3.22
CA PRO A 80 -7.76 5.86 -4.14
C PRO A 80 -8.33 7.04 -3.36
N GLU A 81 -8.12 8.27 -3.86
CA GLU A 81 -8.61 9.49 -3.18
C GLU A 81 -10.12 9.41 -2.88
N ALA A 82 -10.90 8.78 -3.77
CA ALA A 82 -12.34 8.59 -3.64
C ALA A 82 -12.78 7.86 -2.35
N VAL A 83 -11.92 7.03 -1.75
CA VAL A 83 -12.23 6.27 -0.52
C VAL A 83 -11.39 6.71 0.68
N LEU A 84 -10.48 7.67 0.52
CA LEU A 84 -9.51 8.08 1.54
C LEU A 84 -10.16 8.40 2.90
N ASP A 85 -11.18 9.28 2.92
CA ASP A 85 -11.88 9.66 4.15
C ASP A 85 -12.59 8.47 4.83
N THR A 86 -13.14 7.55 4.02
CA THR A 86 -13.82 6.36 4.56
C THR A 86 -12.82 5.38 5.16
N VAL A 87 -11.65 5.22 4.53
CA VAL A 87 -10.56 4.37 5.02
C VAL A 87 -9.96 4.96 6.28
N ASP A 88 -9.73 6.28 6.34
CA ASP A 88 -9.23 6.99 7.53
C ASP A 88 -10.11 6.71 8.76
N GLN A 89 -11.43 6.91 8.62
CA GLN A 89 -12.38 6.62 9.69
C GLN A 89 -12.36 5.14 10.10
N HIS A 90 -12.20 4.23 9.15
CA HIS A 90 -12.14 2.80 9.42
C HIS A 90 -10.86 2.43 10.20
N LEU A 91 -9.70 2.87 9.72
CA LEU A 91 -8.42 2.63 10.37
C LEU A 91 -8.36 3.29 11.76
N GLY A 92 -8.90 4.50 11.91
CA GLY A 92 -8.96 5.18 13.22
C GLY A 92 -9.77 4.43 14.29
N ILE A 93 -10.62 3.47 13.91
CA ILE A 93 -11.41 2.65 14.84
C ILE A 93 -10.74 1.30 15.11
N PHE A 94 -10.14 0.67 14.09
CA PHE A 94 -9.73 -0.74 14.14
C PHE A 94 -8.23 -0.98 14.01
N ALA A 95 -7.48 -0.01 13.50
CA ALA A 95 -6.07 -0.15 13.17
C ALA A 95 -5.17 0.47 14.24
N HIS A 96 -3.89 0.09 14.23
CA HIS A 96 -2.85 0.68 15.06
C HIS A 96 -2.70 2.18 14.73
N PRO A 97 -2.58 3.08 15.73
CA PRO A 97 -2.57 4.54 15.50
C PRO A 97 -1.36 5.04 14.70
N ASP A 98 -0.28 4.27 14.65
CA ASP A 98 0.93 4.59 13.87
C ASP A 98 0.87 4.12 12.41
N ILE A 99 -0.21 3.45 11.97
CA ILE A 99 -0.39 3.13 10.55
C ILE A 99 -0.61 4.42 9.78
N GLN A 100 0.19 4.60 8.72
CA GLN A 100 0.08 5.76 7.84
C GLN A 100 -0.95 5.49 6.76
N LEU A 101 -1.75 6.50 6.42
CA LEU A 101 -2.69 6.47 5.31
C LEU A 101 -2.27 7.56 4.31
N SER A 102 -2.29 7.24 3.02
CA SER A 102 -2.02 8.18 1.94
C SER A 102 -2.91 7.91 0.74
N SER A 103 -3.16 8.94 -0.08
CA SER A 103 -3.84 8.73 -1.34
C SER A 103 -2.87 8.23 -2.43
N MET A 104 -3.40 7.56 -3.44
CA MET A 104 -2.62 7.19 -4.63
C MET A 104 -1.99 8.43 -5.29
N GLU A 105 -2.71 9.55 -5.36
CA GLU A 105 -2.17 10.80 -5.94
C GLU A 105 -1.00 11.36 -5.12
N GLU A 106 -1.08 11.34 -3.79
CA GLU A 106 0.03 11.73 -2.91
C GLU A 106 1.23 10.79 -3.03
N ALA A 107 0.98 9.50 -3.30
CA ALA A 107 2.01 8.51 -3.58
C ALA A 107 2.59 8.62 -5.01
N GLY A 108 2.16 9.59 -5.82
CA GLY A 108 2.62 9.79 -7.20
C GLY A 108 2.08 8.74 -8.18
N ILE A 109 0.95 8.12 -7.84
CA ILE A 109 0.31 7.06 -8.62
C ILE A 109 -0.90 7.65 -9.35
N THR A 110 -0.93 7.52 -10.68
CA THR A 110 -2.10 7.92 -11.46
C THR A 110 -3.10 6.78 -11.51
N VAL A 111 -4.29 6.98 -10.92
CA VAL A 111 -5.37 5.99 -10.97
C VAL A 111 -5.85 5.82 -12.41
N ARG A 112 -5.64 4.62 -12.98
CA ARG A 112 -6.20 4.24 -14.28
C ARG A 112 -7.20 3.12 -14.09
N GLU A 113 -8.35 3.26 -14.74
CA GLU A 113 -9.37 2.22 -14.74
C GLU A 113 -9.09 1.21 -15.86
N VAL A 114 -9.11 -0.09 -15.54
CA VAL A 114 -9.19 -1.13 -16.56
C VAL A 114 -10.57 -1.11 -17.20
N ILE A 115 -10.62 -0.78 -18.49
CA ILE A 115 -11.84 -0.89 -19.30
C ILE A 115 -11.97 -2.35 -19.71
N THR A 116 -12.70 -3.15 -18.95
CA THR A 116 -13.05 -4.52 -19.36
C THR A 116 -14.12 -4.42 -20.45
N GLY A 117 -13.71 -4.57 -21.72
CA GLY A 117 -14.60 -4.63 -22.88
C GLY A 117 -15.21 -6.01 -23.11
#